data_AF-B3DWS0-F1
#
_entry.id   AF-B3DWS0-F1
#
_cell.length_a   1.000
_cell.length_b   1.000
_cell.length_c   1.000
_cell.angle_alpha   90.00
_cell.angle_beta   90.00
_cell.angle_gamma   90.00
#
_symmetry.space_group_name_H-M   'P 1'
#
loop_
_entity.id
_entity.type
_entity.pdbx_description
1 polymer ?
#
loop_
_entity_poly.entity_id
_entity_poly.type
_entity_poly.pdbx_seq_one_letter_code
_entity_poly.pdbx_strand_id
1 'polypeptide(L)'
;MPSPVELIKAKSRALRGALLETLKKASETHFSEEDAQVLKFHGCYQQDNRDLRNERKKLGLDKAWIFMVRTKCPGGAMTASQYLSLDRLSDAVGNGTLRITTRQGIQLHGVIFGGLRRCISSIVASGIHTWGACGDVVRNVVAPPSPIKDGVHDQVQQLALSISNLFLSKSKAYSEIWINNIPVEYEQDTADQAEEEPIYGKVYLPRKFKIGFVIPPSNDVDIYSQDLGFVAHVSSNKIEGFTVLVGGSHGMTHGLVKTYPKLAVPLFYIPLEKTAETAIAIVQTQRDFGNREDRKRARLKYLIDERGIDWFRSEVGSRLSFSPEPPKPFSFSSVSDRLGWHSQGDGKYFLGIRIENGRIADFPSLPLRTVLRHIVEDYQPGIRLTPNANILLCDLGEDKKEQITKVLSQNRIFPVALKTVSRNFAHACVALPTCGLALAESERVFPQIMDKIEEILVELGLSKEEILIRMSGCPNGCSRPYNADIAFVGRAPNRYALYIGGSIAGDRLASLQKRVVELDEIPSVVREYLEDFVRNRRHEESFSHYWHRMNPGCEQPTPGQFHQEQLSFQAKNST
;
A
#
# COMPACT_ATOMS: atom_id res chain seq x y z
N MET A 1 12.41 -18.60 -21.60
CA MET A 1 13.45 -17.54 -21.63
C MET A 1 13.17 -16.52 -20.54
N PRO A 2 14.19 -16.02 -19.82
CA PRO A 2 14.02 -14.99 -18.78
C PRO A 2 13.41 -13.70 -19.36
N SER A 3 12.63 -12.99 -18.56
CA SER A 3 12.03 -11.71 -18.98
C SER A 3 13.10 -10.64 -19.24
N PRO A 4 12.83 -9.61 -20.08
CA PRO A 4 13.79 -8.53 -20.35
C PRO A 4 14.33 -7.83 -19.10
N VAL A 5 13.52 -7.73 -18.03
CA VAL A 5 13.93 -7.12 -16.76
C VAL A 5 15.00 -7.95 -16.05
N GLU A 6 15.03 -9.27 -16.21
CA GLU A 6 16.10 -10.10 -15.65
C GLU A 6 17.45 -9.78 -16.31
N LEU A 7 17.45 -9.54 -17.62
CA LEU A 7 18.65 -9.14 -18.37
C LEU A 7 19.13 -7.75 -17.95
N ILE A 8 18.22 -6.79 -17.78
CA ILE A 8 18.54 -5.45 -17.27
C ILE A 8 19.19 -5.54 -15.88
N LYS A 9 18.60 -6.31 -14.96
CA LYS A 9 19.18 -6.52 -13.61
C LYS A 9 20.59 -7.10 -13.70
N ALA A 10 20.78 -8.15 -14.50
CA ALA A 10 22.08 -8.81 -14.65
C ALA A 10 23.17 -7.88 -15.22
N LYS A 11 22.81 -6.96 -16.12
CA LYS A 11 23.74 -6.00 -16.76
C LYS A 11 23.91 -4.69 -15.98
N SER A 12 23.07 -4.44 -14.97
CA SER A 12 23.00 -3.15 -14.26
C SER A 12 24.21 -2.83 -13.36
N ARG A 13 25.18 -3.74 -13.19
CA ARG A 13 26.32 -3.57 -12.26
C ARG A 13 25.85 -3.24 -10.84
N ALA A 14 25.09 -4.18 -10.25
CA ALA A 14 24.42 -4.03 -8.95
C ALA A 14 23.53 -2.77 -8.89
N LEU A 15 22.64 -2.61 -9.87
CA LEU A 15 21.68 -1.52 -9.96
C LEU A 15 22.27 -0.12 -10.23
N ARG A 16 23.53 0.01 -10.65
CA ARG A 16 24.07 1.31 -11.09
C ARG A 16 23.46 1.79 -12.42
N GLY A 17 23.28 0.87 -13.36
CA GLY A 17 22.89 1.18 -14.74
C GLY A 17 23.81 2.25 -15.34
N ALA A 18 23.24 3.18 -16.09
CA ALA A 18 23.86 4.44 -16.49
C ALA A 18 23.25 5.66 -15.74
N LEU A 19 22.68 5.44 -14.55
CA LEU A 19 21.93 6.47 -13.80
C LEU A 19 22.78 7.69 -13.49
N LEU A 20 23.97 7.51 -12.90
CA LEU A 20 24.86 8.61 -12.53
C LEU A 20 25.34 9.39 -13.77
N GLU A 21 25.70 8.69 -14.84
CA GLU A 21 26.16 9.33 -16.07
C GLU A 21 25.04 10.11 -16.77
N THR A 22 23.81 9.62 -16.70
CA THR A 22 22.64 10.33 -17.24
C THR A 22 22.32 11.56 -16.40
N LEU A 23 22.38 11.48 -15.07
CA LEU A 23 22.16 12.62 -14.17
C LEU A 23 23.18 13.75 -14.33
N LYS A 24 24.40 13.46 -14.82
CA LYS A 24 25.43 14.49 -15.10
C LYS A 24 25.17 15.30 -16.36
N LYS A 25 24.29 14.83 -17.26
CA LYS A 25 24.02 15.50 -18.55
C LYS A 25 22.90 16.52 -18.40
N ALA A 26 23.22 17.80 -18.48
CA ALA A 26 22.25 18.89 -18.35
C ALA A 26 21.17 18.92 -19.45
N SER A 27 21.43 18.31 -20.61
CA SER A 27 20.48 18.24 -21.72
C SER A 27 19.39 17.18 -21.55
N GLU A 28 19.56 16.24 -20.61
CA GLU A 28 18.63 15.14 -20.42
C GLU A 28 17.40 15.59 -19.61
N THR A 29 16.26 15.02 -19.95
CA THR A 29 14.98 15.25 -19.24
C THR A 29 14.44 13.97 -18.61
N HIS A 30 15.01 12.82 -18.97
CA HIS A 30 14.58 11.51 -18.54
C HIS A 30 15.69 10.47 -18.74
N PHE A 31 15.50 9.27 -18.18
CA PHE A 31 16.37 8.12 -18.39
C PHE A 31 15.86 7.23 -19.53
N SER A 32 16.75 6.41 -20.06
CA SER A 32 16.42 5.31 -20.98
C SER A 32 15.38 4.35 -20.39
N GLU A 33 14.71 3.54 -21.21
CA GLU A 33 13.74 2.57 -20.71
C GLU A 33 14.35 1.52 -19.78
N GLU A 34 15.60 1.12 -20.04
CA GLU A 34 16.34 0.17 -19.19
C GLU A 34 16.69 0.79 -17.84
N ASP A 35 17.25 1.99 -17.84
CA ASP A 35 17.58 2.73 -16.62
C ASP A 35 16.33 3.09 -15.82
N ALA A 36 15.20 3.38 -16.49
CA ALA A 36 13.92 3.57 -15.82
C ALA A 36 13.43 2.31 -15.09
N GLN A 37 13.87 1.09 -15.46
CA GLN A 37 13.64 -0.12 -14.65
C GLN A 37 14.56 -0.17 -13.44
N VAL A 38 15.85 0.18 -13.60
CA VAL A 38 16.84 0.21 -12.52
C VAL A 38 16.49 1.29 -11.48
N LEU A 39 16.02 2.44 -11.93
CA LEU A 39 15.57 3.56 -11.12
C LEU A 39 14.49 3.16 -10.10
N LYS A 40 13.65 2.17 -10.42
CA LYS A 40 12.64 1.63 -9.50
C LYS A 40 13.26 1.02 -8.25
N PHE A 41 14.46 0.47 -8.29
CA PHE A 41 15.09 -0.07 -7.09
C PHE A 41 15.52 1.03 -6.11
N HIS A 42 15.76 2.23 -6.63
CA HIS A 42 16.08 3.45 -5.87
C HIS A 42 14.83 4.20 -5.40
N GLY A 43 13.65 3.57 -5.47
CA GLY A 43 12.40 4.15 -5.00
C GLY A 43 11.75 5.16 -5.94
N CYS A 44 12.25 5.28 -7.17
CA CYS A 44 11.79 6.30 -8.11
C CYS A 44 11.12 5.69 -9.35
N TYR A 45 10.05 6.32 -9.84
CA TYR A 45 9.43 6.03 -11.12
C TYR A 45 9.55 7.23 -12.05
N GLN A 46 10.10 7.01 -13.23
CA GLN A 46 9.91 7.89 -14.37
C GLN A 46 8.47 7.79 -14.88
N GLN A 47 7.85 8.94 -15.05
CA GLN A 47 6.46 9.13 -15.45
C GLN A 47 6.37 10.36 -16.37
N ASP A 48 5.17 10.63 -16.87
CA ASP A 48 4.87 11.88 -17.56
C ASP A 48 3.53 12.41 -17.07
N ASN A 49 3.35 13.74 -17.17
CA ASN A 49 2.04 14.33 -16.95
C ASN A 49 1.12 14.01 -18.14
N ARG A 50 0.24 13.01 -17.94
CA ARG A 50 -0.65 12.52 -19.00
C ARG A 50 -1.71 13.53 -19.42
N ASP A 51 -2.05 14.51 -18.59
CA ASP A 51 -2.99 15.57 -18.96
C ASP A 51 -2.41 16.46 -20.07
N LEU A 52 -1.09 16.68 -20.07
CA LEU A 52 -0.40 17.50 -21.08
C LEU A 52 0.00 16.72 -22.34
N ARG A 53 -0.16 15.39 -22.35
CA ARG A 53 0.40 14.52 -23.40
C ARG A 53 -0.16 14.83 -24.78
N ASN A 54 -1.47 15.05 -24.87
CA ASN A 54 -2.14 15.30 -26.16
C ASN A 54 -1.77 16.66 -26.75
N GLU A 55 -1.73 17.71 -25.91
CA GLU A 55 -1.33 19.06 -26.31
C GLU A 55 0.13 19.08 -26.78
N ARG A 56 1.05 18.53 -26.00
CA ARG A 56 2.48 18.49 -26.34
C ARG A 56 2.74 17.71 -27.62
N LYS A 57 2.04 16.58 -27.83
CA LYS A 57 2.11 15.82 -29.07
C LYS A 57 1.71 16.64 -30.29
N LYS A 58 0.65 17.47 -30.18
CA LYS A 58 0.22 18.37 -31.28
C LYS A 58 1.29 19.44 -31.60
N LEU A 59 2.04 19.87 -30.59
CA LEU A 59 3.13 20.84 -30.72
C LEU A 59 4.47 20.21 -31.14
N GLY A 60 4.54 18.90 -31.39
CA GLY A 60 5.79 18.20 -31.70
C GLY A 60 6.80 18.14 -30.54
N LEU A 61 6.34 18.41 -29.31
CA LEU A 61 7.18 18.39 -28.11
C LEU A 61 7.24 16.98 -27.51
N ASP A 62 8.36 16.63 -26.87
CA ASP A 62 8.47 15.43 -26.06
C ASP A 62 7.48 15.46 -24.87
N LYS A 63 7.24 14.34 -24.20
CA LYS A 63 6.38 14.24 -23.02
C LYS A 63 6.82 15.20 -21.93
N ALA A 64 5.87 15.63 -21.09
CA ALA A 64 6.18 16.35 -19.87
C ALA A 64 6.67 15.36 -18.81
N TRP A 65 7.94 14.94 -18.94
CA TRP A 65 8.57 13.97 -18.05
C TRP A 65 8.63 14.51 -16.62
N ILE A 66 8.24 13.63 -15.69
CA ILE A 66 8.24 13.88 -14.25
C ILE A 66 8.60 12.58 -13.53
N PHE A 67 8.95 12.69 -12.27
CA PHE A 67 9.33 11.59 -11.42
C PHE A 67 8.45 11.52 -10.19
N MET A 68 8.16 10.31 -9.77
CA MET A 68 7.60 10.02 -8.46
C MET A 68 8.66 9.35 -7.61
N VAL A 69 8.96 9.93 -6.46
CA VAL A 69 9.89 9.38 -5.46
C VAL A 69 9.08 8.87 -4.27
N ARG A 70 9.34 7.63 -3.85
CA ARG A 70 8.65 6.99 -2.74
C ARG A 70 9.60 6.70 -1.60
N THR A 71 9.16 7.02 -0.38
CA THR A 71 9.90 6.70 0.84
C THR A 71 9.67 5.24 1.29
N LYS A 72 10.64 4.70 2.03
CA LYS A 72 10.52 3.48 2.82
C LYS A 72 10.47 3.90 4.30
N CYS A 73 9.29 3.79 4.90
CA CYS A 73 9.00 4.16 6.29
C CYS A 73 8.41 2.94 7.02
N PRO A 74 9.25 2.03 7.56
CA PRO A 74 8.77 0.80 8.19
C PRO A 74 7.75 1.10 9.28
N GLY A 75 6.62 0.38 9.25
CA GLY A 75 5.50 0.59 10.18
C GLY A 75 4.86 1.99 10.16
N GLY A 76 5.18 2.81 9.14
CA GLY A 76 4.69 4.17 9.01
C GLY A 76 5.29 5.19 9.97
N ALA A 77 6.34 4.80 10.70
CA ALA A 77 7.01 5.67 11.67
C ALA A 77 7.69 6.86 11.01
N MET A 78 7.51 8.06 11.59
CA MET A 78 8.24 9.25 11.19
C MET A 78 8.35 10.25 12.34
N THR A 79 9.44 11.00 12.39
CA THR A 79 9.57 12.16 13.30
C THR A 79 8.93 13.40 12.68
N ALA A 80 8.62 14.41 13.52
CA ALA A 80 8.21 15.73 13.04
C ALA A 80 9.23 16.34 12.05
N SER A 81 10.53 16.28 12.38
CA SER A 81 11.61 16.82 11.52
C SER A 81 11.70 16.14 10.15
N GLN A 82 11.47 14.83 10.10
CA GLN A 82 11.40 14.07 8.86
C GLN A 82 10.20 14.48 8.02
N TYR A 83 9.02 14.62 8.62
CA TYR A 83 7.83 15.07 7.93
C TYR A 83 8.02 16.48 7.34
N LEU A 84 8.53 17.42 8.13
CA LEU A 84 8.81 18.79 7.69
C LEU A 84 9.87 18.86 6.58
N SER A 85 10.80 17.91 6.55
CA SER A 85 11.77 17.78 5.46
C SER A 85 11.09 17.35 4.17
N LEU A 86 10.21 16.34 4.22
CA LEU A 86 9.43 15.91 3.05
C LEU A 86 8.45 16.99 2.58
N ASP A 87 7.81 17.69 3.51
CA ASP A 87 6.91 18.79 3.23
C ASP A 87 7.62 19.89 2.44
N ARG A 88 8.75 20.42 2.93
CA ARG A 88 9.54 21.44 2.23
C ARG A 88 10.06 20.96 0.88
N LEU A 89 10.43 19.69 0.77
CA LEU A 89 10.87 19.11 -0.51
C LEU A 89 9.74 19.07 -1.54
N SER A 90 8.49 18.89 -1.12
CA SER A 90 7.38 18.86 -2.06
C SER A 90 7.22 20.17 -2.83
N ASP A 91 7.52 21.32 -2.22
CA ASP A 91 7.58 22.62 -2.92
C ASP A 91 8.88 22.80 -3.71
N ALA A 92 10.02 22.46 -3.10
CA ALA A 92 11.32 22.80 -3.66
C ALA A 92 11.62 22.06 -4.96
N VAL A 93 11.13 20.82 -5.12
CA VAL A 93 11.45 19.98 -6.27
C VAL A 93 10.24 19.22 -6.82
N GLY A 94 9.11 19.16 -6.11
CA GLY A 94 7.90 18.42 -6.51
C GLY A 94 6.77 19.34 -6.97
N ASN A 95 5.53 18.87 -6.79
CA ASN A 95 4.33 19.60 -7.17
C ASN A 95 3.56 20.23 -5.99
N GLY A 96 4.24 20.45 -4.85
CA GLY A 96 3.65 21.06 -3.65
C GLY A 96 2.69 20.14 -2.87
N THR A 97 2.71 18.83 -3.11
CA THR A 97 1.84 17.87 -2.42
C THR A 97 2.60 16.65 -1.89
N LEU A 98 2.09 16.07 -0.79
CA LEU A 98 2.50 14.76 -0.30
C LEU A 98 1.38 13.75 -0.51
N ARG A 99 1.75 12.49 -0.72
CA ARG A 99 0.80 11.39 -0.86
C ARG A 99 1.14 10.23 0.08
N ILE A 100 0.40 10.11 1.19
CA ILE A 100 0.45 8.93 2.07
C ILE A 100 -0.01 7.73 1.25
N THR A 101 0.64 6.58 1.37
CA THR A 101 0.34 5.40 0.58
C THR A 101 -0.34 4.32 1.40
N THR A 102 -1.00 3.39 0.70
CA THR A 102 -1.59 2.16 1.25
C THR A 102 -0.57 1.17 1.83
N ARG A 103 0.70 1.58 1.92
CA ARG A 103 1.79 0.84 2.56
C ARG A 103 2.59 1.73 3.51
N GLN A 104 1.98 2.75 4.10
CA GLN A 104 2.57 3.57 5.15
C GLN A 104 3.87 4.31 4.77
N GLY A 105 4.05 4.64 3.49
CA GLY A 105 5.10 5.56 3.02
C GLY A 105 4.51 6.81 2.37
N ILE A 106 5.36 7.79 2.04
CA ILE A 106 4.98 9.01 1.31
C ILE A 106 5.50 8.92 -0.13
N GLN A 107 4.73 9.46 -1.07
CA GLN A 107 5.16 9.75 -2.42
C GLN A 107 5.23 11.25 -2.66
N LEU A 108 6.34 11.70 -3.24
CA LEU A 108 6.51 13.01 -3.85
C LEU A 108 6.28 12.85 -5.35
N HIS A 109 5.37 13.63 -5.91
CA HIS A 109 5.03 13.61 -7.34
C HIS A 109 5.51 14.89 -8.03
N GLY A 110 5.64 14.83 -9.36
CA GLY A 110 6.00 15.99 -10.16
C GLY A 110 7.47 16.39 -10.04
N VAL A 111 8.34 15.52 -9.52
CA VAL A 111 9.76 15.82 -9.40
C VAL A 111 10.35 15.94 -10.80
N ILE A 112 10.98 17.06 -11.12
CA ILE A 112 11.63 17.25 -12.43
C ILE A 112 13.03 16.61 -12.43
N PHE A 113 13.55 16.26 -13.61
CA PHE A 113 14.82 15.55 -13.76
C PHE A 113 15.99 16.23 -13.02
N GLY A 114 16.18 17.54 -13.23
CA GLY A 114 17.22 18.32 -12.55
C GLY A 114 17.08 18.40 -11.02
N GLY A 115 15.86 18.18 -10.49
CA GLY A 115 15.59 18.15 -9.05
C GLY A 115 15.70 16.76 -8.43
N LEU A 116 15.83 15.69 -9.23
CA LEU A 116 15.71 14.31 -8.74
C LEU A 116 16.82 13.93 -7.76
N ARG A 117 18.08 14.30 -8.06
CA ARG A 117 19.21 13.99 -7.19
C ARG A 117 19.08 14.69 -5.84
N ARG A 118 18.74 15.99 -5.85
CA ARG A 118 18.44 16.78 -4.66
C ARG A 118 17.29 16.18 -3.85
N CYS A 119 16.22 15.73 -4.53
CA CYS A 119 15.09 15.09 -3.88
C CYS A 119 15.54 13.86 -3.07
N ILE A 120 16.24 12.91 -3.71
CA ILE A 120 16.64 11.67 -3.02
C ILE A 120 17.70 11.95 -1.95
N SER A 121 18.70 12.80 -2.23
CA SER A 121 19.73 13.13 -1.25
C SER A 121 19.17 13.79 0.00
N SER A 122 18.19 14.70 -0.15
CA SER A 122 17.56 15.37 0.99
C SER A 122 16.63 14.46 1.79
N ILE A 123 15.95 13.49 1.14
CA ILE A 123 15.21 12.45 1.86
C ILE A 123 16.17 11.63 2.72
N VAL A 124 17.30 11.20 2.16
CA VAL A 124 18.34 10.43 2.89
C VAL A 124 18.93 11.23 4.04
N ALA A 125 19.23 12.51 3.84
CA ALA A 125 19.73 13.39 4.88
C ALA A 125 18.75 13.58 6.06
N SER A 126 17.45 13.34 5.87
CA SER A 126 16.46 13.34 6.95
C SER A 126 16.43 12.03 7.77
N GLY A 127 17.19 11.02 7.38
CA GLY A 127 17.17 9.67 7.97
C GLY A 127 16.08 8.76 7.39
N ILE A 128 15.49 9.11 6.24
CA ILE A 128 14.55 8.27 5.49
C ILE A 128 15.25 7.75 4.24
N HIS A 129 15.02 6.50 3.84
CA HIS A 129 15.55 5.96 2.60
C HIS A 129 14.46 5.76 1.54
N THR A 130 14.82 5.81 0.26
CA THR A 130 13.93 5.44 -0.85
C THR A 130 14.28 4.08 -1.47
N TRP A 131 15.46 3.55 -1.14
CA TRP A 131 15.90 2.23 -1.58
C TRP A 131 14.84 1.17 -1.25
N GLY A 132 14.51 0.33 -2.24
CA GLY A 132 13.54 -0.76 -2.09
C GLY A 132 12.09 -0.35 -1.84
N ALA A 133 11.77 0.95 -1.83
CA ALA A 133 10.37 1.40 -1.84
C ALA A 133 9.63 0.89 -3.12
N CYS A 134 10.40 0.68 -4.19
CA CYS A 134 9.95 0.21 -5.49
C CYS A 134 10.81 -1.01 -5.96
N GLY A 135 10.85 -1.34 -7.25
CA GLY A 135 11.68 -2.45 -7.75
C GLY A 135 11.18 -3.88 -7.43
N ASP A 136 12.01 -4.87 -7.79
CA ASP A 136 11.81 -6.30 -7.55
C ASP A 136 12.59 -6.76 -6.30
N VAL A 137 12.20 -6.19 -5.16
CA VAL A 137 12.76 -6.40 -3.82
C VAL A 137 11.64 -6.35 -2.77
N VAL A 138 11.99 -6.56 -1.50
CA VAL A 138 11.09 -6.35 -0.36
C VAL A 138 10.74 -4.86 -0.25
N ARG A 139 9.42 -4.58 -0.29
CA ARG A 139 8.85 -3.24 -0.17
C ARG A 139 8.80 -2.78 1.28
N ASN A 140 8.22 -1.60 1.51
CA ASN A 140 7.94 -1.13 2.86
C ASN A 140 7.19 -2.20 3.69
N VAL A 141 7.72 -2.50 4.87
CA VAL A 141 7.12 -3.42 5.83
C VAL A 141 6.04 -2.67 6.59
N VAL A 142 4.81 -3.17 6.56
CA VAL A 142 3.69 -2.53 7.25
C VAL A 142 3.50 -3.09 8.65
N ALA A 143 3.01 -2.27 9.57
CA ALA A 143 2.73 -2.63 10.96
C ALA A 143 1.56 -1.79 11.51
N PRO A 144 0.91 -2.21 12.60
CA PRO A 144 -0.20 -1.46 13.18
C PRO A 144 0.23 -0.02 13.51
N PRO A 145 -0.44 1.01 12.96
CA PRO A 145 -0.04 2.40 13.14
C PRO A 145 -0.35 2.94 14.53
N SER A 146 -1.29 2.33 15.27
CA SER A 146 -1.72 2.84 16.58
C SER A 146 -0.58 2.80 17.61
N PRO A 147 -0.20 3.91 18.25
CA PRO A 147 0.92 3.99 19.18
C PRO A 147 0.53 3.59 20.62
N ILE A 148 -0.13 2.44 20.77
CA ILE A 148 -0.57 1.97 22.09
C ILE A 148 0.65 1.54 22.93
N LYS A 149 0.71 1.98 24.19
CA LYS A 149 1.81 1.72 25.12
C LYS A 149 1.52 0.51 26.00
N ASP A 150 1.34 -0.63 25.33
CA ASP A 150 1.12 -1.95 25.94
C ASP A 150 2.36 -2.86 25.87
N GLY A 151 3.50 -2.34 25.39
CA GLY A 151 4.73 -3.09 25.12
C GLY A 151 4.72 -3.90 23.82
N VAL A 152 3.55 -4.35 23.36
CA VAL A 152 3.38 -5.17 22.16
C VAL A 152 3.49 -4.31 20.89
N HIS A 153 2.80 -3.17 20.82
CA HIS A 153 2.81 -2.34 19.62
C HIS A 153 4.20 -1.77 19.32
N ASP A 154 4.92 -1.32 20.34
CA ASP A 154 6.30 -0.84 20.19
C ASP A 154 7.23 -1.98 19.73
N GLN A 155 7.06 -3.20 20.26
CA GLN A 155 7.82 -4.38 19.81
C GLN A 155 7.54 -4.74 18.35
N VAL A 156 6.27 -4.71 17.90
CA VAL A 156 5.92 -4.95 16.50
C VAL A 156 6.49 -3.86 15.57
N GLN A 157 6.50 -2.60 16.00
CA GLN A 157 7.12 -1.51 15.26
C GLN A 157 8.64 -1.72 15.11
N GLN A 158 9.32 -2.15 16.17
CA GLN A 158 10.74 -2.52 16.13
C GLN A 158 11.01 -3.71 15.20
N LEU A 159 10.16 -4.74 15.22
CA LEU A 159 10.25 -5.88 14.31
C LEU A 159 10.06 -5.46 12.85
N ALA A 160 9.12 -4.56 12.56
CA ALA A 160 8.92 -4.04 11.21
C ALA A 160 10.16 -3.29 10.69
N LEU A 161 10.80 -2.50 11.55
CA LEU A 161 12.05 -1.82 11.25
C LEU A 161 13.20 -2.82 11.05
N SER A 162 13.39 -3.78 11.95
CA SER A 162 14.49 -4.75 11.88
C SER A 162 14.37 -5.64 10.64
N ILE A 163 13.16 -6.13 10.32
CA ILE A 163 12.89 -6.89 9.09
C ILE A 163 13.07 -6.00 7.85
N SER A 164 12.66 -4.74 7.87
CA SER A 164 12.92 -3.83 6.77
C SER A 164 14.42 -3.66 6.50
N ASN A 165 15.21 -3.53 7.56
CA ASN A 165 16.66 -3.33 7.52
C ASN A 165 17.40 -4.59 7.06
N LEU A 166 16.93 -5.76 7.50
CA LEU A 166 17.43 -7.07 7.07
C LEU A 166 17.42 -7.23 5.55
N PHE A 167 16.41 -6.66 4.88
CA PHE A 167 16.24 -6.75 3.44
C PHE A 167 16.72 -5.51 2.67
N LEU A 168 17.56 -4.66 3.27
CA LEU A 168 18.29 -3.60 2.55
C LEU A 168 19.42 -4.21 1.71
N SER A 169 19.57 -3.74 0.47
CA SER A 169 20.71 -4.11 -0.39
C SER A 169 22.01 -3.70 0.24
N LYS A 170 23.05 -4.49 -0.06
CA LYS A 170 24.41 -4.28 0.42
C LYS A 170 25.28 -3.53 -0.60
N SER A 171 24.76 -3.27 -1.80
CA SER A 171 25.44 -2.53 -2.87
C SER A 171 25.61 -1.04 -2.55
N LYS A 172 26.78 -0.49 -2.92
CA LYS A 172 27.11 0.95 -2.85
C LYS A 172 26.47 1.81 -3.94
N ALA A 173 25.74 1.21 -4.88
CA ALA A 173 25.10 1.94 -5.97
C ALA A 173 24.22 3.11 -5.50
N TYR A 174 23.58 2.94 -4.34
CA TYR A 174 22.71 3.97 -3.79
C TYR A 174 23.52 5.20 -3.31
N SER A 175 24.59 5.01 -2.53
CA SER A 175 25.44 6.12 -2.08
C SER A 175 26.20 6.81 -3.23
N GLU A 176 26.73 6.03 -4.17
CA GLU A 176 27.42 6.52 -5.37
C GLU A 176 26.56 7.48 -6.19
N ILE A 177 25.32 7.05 -6.50
CA ILE A 177 24.44 7.81 -7.39
C ILE A 177 23.90 9.05 -6.67
N TRP A 178 23.37 8.89 -5.45
CA TRP A 178 22.47 9.88 -4.86
C TRP A 178 23.13 10.81 -3.84
N ILE A 179 24.16 10.36 -3.14
CA ILE A 179 24.72 11.10 -1.98
C ILE A 179 26.25 11.21 -2.02
N ASN A 180 26.84 11.22 -3.21
CA ASN A 180 28.28 11.47 -3.43
C ASN A 180 29.21 10.54 -2.63
N ASN A 181 28.90 9.24 -2.58
CA ASN A 181 29.67 8.25 -1.82
C ASN A 181 29.72 8.47 -0.31
N ILE A 182 28.83 9.29 0.25
CA ILE A 182 28.65 9.34 1.71
C ILE A 182 28.09 7.96 2.12
N PRO A 183 28.81 7.18 2.94
CA PRO A 183 28.35 5.85 3.32
C PRO A 183 27.02 5.90 4.06
N VAL A 184 26.16 4.92 3.81
CA VAL A 184 24.95 4.67 4.61
C VAL A 184 25.14 3.39 5.41
N GLU A 185 24.60 3.35 6.63
CA GLU A 185 24.91 2.32 7.66
C GLU A 185 24.75 0.86 7.20
N TYR A 186 23.94 0.60 6.16
CA TYR A 186 23.63 -0.75 5.69
C TYR A 186 24.44 -1.19 4.45
N GLU A 187 25.23 -0.30 3.84
CA GLU A 187 26.11 -0.64 2.71
C GLU A 187 27.33 -1.42 3.20
N GLN A 188 27.79 -2.38 2.40
CA GLN A 188 29.02 -3.11 2.71
C GLN A 188 30.23 -2.21 2.43
N ASP A 189 31.21 -2.20 3.35
CA ASP A 189 32.52 -1.62 3.06
C ASP A 189 33.39 -2.65 2.34
N THR A 190 33.17 -2.80 1.04
CA THR A 190 33.99 -3.64 0.18
C THR A 190 34.83 -2.72 -0.71
N ALA A 191 36.08 -2.47 -0.32
CA ALA A 191 37.00 -1.73 -1.17
C ALA A 191 37.37 -2.52 -2.44
N ASP A 192 37.33 -3.86 -2.42
CA ASP A 192 37.83 -4.71 -3.52
C ASP A 192 37.15 -6.09 -3.69
N GLN A 193 35.97 -6.33 -3.09
CA GLN A 193 35.19 -7.57 -3.33
C GLN A 193 34.04 -7.29 -4.28
N ALA A 194 33.71 -8.24 -5.16
CA ALA A 194 32.48 -8.18 -5.95
C ALA A 194 31.30 -8.00 -4.98
N GLU A 195 30.49 -6.96 -5.18
CA GLU A 195 29.32 -6.71 -4.33
C GLU A 195 28.37 -7.91 -4.40
N GLU A 196 28.36 -8.72 -3.35
CA GLU A 196 27.45 -9.85 -3.23
C GLU A 196 26.18 -9.42 -2.50
N GLU A 197 25.04 -9.80 -3.07
CA GLU A 197 23.73 -9.64 -2.44
C GLU A 197 23.34 -10.95 -1.76
N PRO A 198 23.56 -11.11 -0.44
CA PRO A 198 23.49 -12.41 0.23
C PRO A 198 22.08 -13.02 0.19
N ILE A 199 21.05 -12.17 0.27
CA ILE A 199 19.66 -12.59 0.20
C ILE A 199 19.15 -12.55 -1.23
N TYR A 200 19.35 -11.43 -1.94
CA TYR A 200 18.72 -11.19 -3.23
C TYR A 200 19.42 -11.89 -4.40
N GLY A 201 20.73 -12.14 -4.29
CA GLY A 201 21.58 -12.58 -5.39
C GLY A 201 21.67 -11.55 -6.51
N LYS A 202 22.45 -11.91 -7.55
CA LYS A 202 22.80 -11.03 -8.68
C LYS A 202 21.60 -10.38 -9.39
N VAL A 203 20.47 -11.09 -9.46
CA VAL A 203 19.28 -10.65 -10.20
C VAL A 203 18.07 -10.38 -9.28
N TYR A 204 18.27 -10.21 -7.98
CA TYR A 204 17.21 -9.87 -7.03
C TYR A 204 15.98 -10.80 -7.12
N LEU A 205 14.81 -10.35 -6.65
CA LEU A 205 13.60 -11.17 -6.70
C LEU A 205 12.98 -11.18 -8.12
N PRO A 206 12.13 -12.18 -8.45
CA PRO A 206 11.37 -12.17 -9.70
C PRO A 206 10.39 -10.99 -9.79
N ARG A 207 9.89 -10.52 -8.64
CA ARG A 207 8.95 -9.40 -8.54
C ARG A 207 8.99 -8.77 -7.14
N LYS A 208 8.29 -7.66 -6.96
CA LYS A 208 8.04 -7.02 -5.65
C LYS A 208 7.58 -8.04 -4.60
N PHE A 209 8.05 -7.90 -3.37
CA PHE A 209 7.65 -8.71 -2.22
C PHE A 209 7.16 -7.81 -1.08
N LYS A 210 6.06 -8.16 -0.42
CA LYS A 210 5.37 -7.34 0.58
C LYS A 210 5.29 -8.09 1.90
N ILE A 211 5.75 -7.44 2.97
CA ILE A 211 5.70 -7.97 4.32
C ILE A 211 4.80 -7.09 5.19
N GLY A 212 4.07 -7.70 6.12
CA GLY A 212 3.32 -6.99 7.16
C GLY A 212 3.31 -7.72 8.51
N PHE A 213 3.14 -6.96 9.58
CA PHE A 213 2.84 -7.43 10.92
C PHE A 213 1.46 -6.95 11.34
N VAL A 214 0.75 -7.72 12.15
CA VAL A 214 -0.59 -7.37 12.63
C VAL A 214 -0.82 -7.90 14.04
N ILE A 215 -1.64 -7.17 14.81
CA ILE A 215 -2.05 -7.55 16.17
C ILE A 215 -3.58 -7.74 16.17
N PRO A 216 -4.08 -8.98 16.27
CA PRO A 216 -5.49 -9.25 16.47
C PRO A 216 -6.07 -8.52 17.69
N PRO A 217 -7.37 -8.13 17.67
CA PRO A 217 -8.36 -8.44 16.63
C PRO A 217 -8.39 -7.43 15.47
N SER A 218 -7.47 -6.46 15.41
CA SER A 218 -7.43 -5.48 14.31
C SER A 218 -6.67 -6.03 13.11
N ASN A 219 -7.13 -5.70 11.89
CA ASN A 219 -6.43 -5.96 10.64
C ASN A 219 -6.17 -4.66 9.86
N ASP A 220 -5.84 -3.58 10.57
CA ASP A 220 -5.52 -2.26 10.01
C ASP A 220 -4.42 -2.27 8.94
N VAL A 221 -3.58 -3.30 8.88
CA VAL A 221 -2.56 -3.51 7.82
C VAL A 221 -3.01 -4.28 6.58
N ASP A 222 -4.23 -4.82 6.59
CA ASP A 222 -4.76 -5.69 5.54
C ASP A 222 -3.79 -6.86 5.26
N ILE A 223 -3.55 -7.67 6.30
CA ILE A 223 -2.48 -8.69 6.38
C ILE A 223 -2.62 -9.76 5.29
N TYR A 224 -3.85 -10.09 4.90
CA TYR A 224 -4.12 -11.05 3.84
C TYR A 224 -3.70 -10.56 2.45
N SER A 225 -3.41 -9.27 2.28
CA SER A 225 -2.94 -8.70 1.01
C SER A 225 -1.41 -8.73 0.82
N GLN A 226 -0.68 -9.28 1.79
CA GLN A 226 0.80 -9.33 1.86
C GLN A 226 1.34 -10.64 1.30
N ASP A 227 2.53 -10.63 0.69
CA ASP A 227 3.19 -11.88 0.28
C ASP A 227 3.60 -12.70 1.53
N LEU A 228 3.98 -12.01 2.60
CA LEU A 228 4.31 -12.56 3.92
C LEU A 228 3.63 -11.72 5.02
N GLY A 229 2.86 -12.37 5.89
CA GLY A 229 2.22 -11.75 7.04
C GLY A 229 2.60 -12.42 8.34
N PHE A 230 2.80 -11.64 9.40
CA PHE A 230 3.04 -12.12 10.76
C PHE A 230 1.88 -11.70 11.66
N VAL A 231 1.07 -12.66 12.10
CA VAL A 231 -0.06 -12.45 13.01
C VAL A 231 0.38 -12.72 14.43
N ALA A 232 0.46 -11.68 15.26
CA ALA A 232 0.99 -11.78 16.62
C ALA A 232 0.07 -12.61 17.54
N HIS A 233 0.67 -13.51 18.31
CA HIS A 233 0.03 -14.17 19.46
C HIS A 233 0.61 -13.56 20.73
N VAL A 234 -0.28 -12.94 21.51
CA VAL A 234 0.09 -12.15 22.68
C VAL A 234 -0.43 -12.83 23.95
N SER A 235 0.44 -12.98 24.93
CA SER A 235 0.12 -13.47 26.26
C SER A 235 0.82 -12.59 27.29
N SER A 236 0.11 -12.18 28.34
CA SER A 236 0.67 -11.33 29.40
C SER A 236 1.43 -10.10 28.88
N ASN A 237 0.87 -9.42 27.86
CA ASN A 237 1.45 -8.24 27.18
C ASN A 237 2.82 -8.50 26.52
N LYS A 238 3.11 -9.74 26.12
CA LYS A 238 4.31 -10.11 25.37
C LYS A 238 3.95 -10.93 24.15
N ILE A 239 4.70 -10.74 23.07
CA ILE A 239 4.57 -11.56 21.87
C ILE A 239 5.27 -12.89 22.12
N GLU A 240 4.52 -14.00 22.12
CA GLU A 240 5.08 -15.34 22.20
C GLU A 240 5.60 -15.81 20.83
N GLY A 241 4.91 -15.41 19.76
CA GLY A 241 5.23 -15.82 18.41
C GLY A 241 4.20 -15.35 17.40
N PHE A 242 4.26 -15.92 16.20
CA PHE A 242 3.45 -15.51 15.06
C PHE A 242 2.85 -16.69 14.32
N THR A 243 1.56 -16.59 13.97
CA THR A 243 1.05 -17.35 12.82
C THR A 243 1.52 -16.64 11.54
N VAL A 244 2.26 -17.36 10.71
CA VAL A 244 2.82 -16.86 9.45
C VAL A 244 1.84 -17.11 8.32
N LEU A 245 1.49 -16.06 7.58
CA LEU A 245 0.65 -16.11 6.38
C LEU A 245 1.50 -15.89 5.12
N VAL A 246 1.17 -16.57 4.02
CA VAL A 246 1.91 -16.45 2.76
C VAL A 246 0.99 -16.38 1.53
N GLY A 247 1.44 -15.68 0.49
CA GLY A 247 0.81 -15.74 -0.84
C GLY A 247 -0.30 -14.72 -1.12
N GLY A 248 -0.46 -13.69 -0.29
CA GLY A 248 -1.43 -12.61 -0.53
C GLY A 248 -0.98 -11.64 -1.61
N SER A 249 -1.83 -11.35 -2.59
CA SER A 249 -1.57 -10.32 -3.60
C SER A 249 -2.76 -10.07 -4.53
N HIS A 250 -3.08 -8.79 -4.75
CA HIS A 250 -4.27 -8.37 -5.48
C HIS A 250 -4.09 -8.18 -7.00
N GLY A 251 -2.87 -7.98 -7.50
CA GLY A 251 -2.67 -7.59 -8.90
C GLY A 251 -3.14 -8.64 -9.91
N MET A 252 -3.87 -8.20 -10.94
CA MET A 252 -4.33 -9.00 -12.08
C MET A 252 -4.34 -8.20 -13.39
N THR A 253 -4.67 -8.86 -14.51
CA THR A 253 -4.88 -8.24 -15.83
C THR A 253 -6.29 -8.53 -16.32
N HIS A 254 -7.02 -7.50 -16.75
CA HIS A 254 -8.38 -7.66 -17.28
C HIS A 254 -8.41 -8.67 -18.45
N GLY A 255 -9.33 -9.63 -18.37
CA GLY A 255 -9.52 -10.66 -19.41
C GLY A 255 -8.48 -11.78 -19.43
N LEU A 256 -7.42 -11.71 -18.63
CA LEU A 256 -6.40 -12.77 -18.55
C LEU A 256 -6.64 -13.63 -17.30
N VAL A 257 -7.44 -14.69 -17.48
CA VAL A 257 -7.89 -15.60 -16.40
C VAL A 257 -6.76 -16.24 -15.59
N LYS A 258 -5.57 -16.35 -16.18
CA LYS A 258 -4.36 -16.83 -15.47
C LYS A 258 -3.79 -15.83 -14.46
N THR A 259 -4.42 -14.66 -14.29
CA THR A 259 -4.01 -13.64 -13.32
C THR A 259 -5.18 -13.21 -12.45
N TYR A 260 -5.10 -13.41 -11.14
CA TYR A 260 -6.24 -13.24 -10.22
C TYR A 260 -5.77 -12.82 -8.84
N PRO A 261 -6.54 -12.02 -8.08
CA PRO A 261 -6.28 -11.73 -6.66
C PRO A 261 -6.22 -13.01 -5.82
N LYS A 262 -5.42 -12.99 -4.74
CA LYS A 262 -5.38 -14.04 -3.71
C LYS A 262 -5.18 -13.39 -2.34
N LEU A 263 -5.77 -14.00 -1.32
CA LEU A 263 -5.47 -13.75 0.09
C LEU A 263 -4.33 -14.65 0.54
N ALA A 264 -3.56 -14.18 1.52
CA ALA A 264 -2.52 -14.98 2.15
C ALA A 264 -3.16 -16.12 2.96
N VAL A 265 -2.51 -17.29 2.98
CA VAL A 265 -2.98 -18.47 3.72
C VAL A 265 -2.00 -18.83 4.83
N PRO A 266 -2.46 -19.44 5.95
CA PRO A 266 -1.58 -19.87 7.03
C PRO A 266 -0.55 -20.93 6.58
N LEU A 267 0.71 -20.71 6.95
CA LEU A 267 1.81 -21.63 6.69
C LEU A 267 2.18 -22.41 7.95
N PHE A 268 2.54 -21.69 9.01
CA PHE A 268 3.11 -22.18 10.27
C PHE A 268 2.77 -21.27 11.45
N TYR A 269 3.01 -21.76 12.66
CA TYR A 269 3.32 -20.94 13.82
C TYR A 269 4.83 -20.97 14.10
N ILE A 270 5.41 -19.83 14.46
CA ILE A 270 6.83 -19.70 14.82
C ILE A 270 7.00 -18.94 16.15
N PRO A 271 8.01 -19.26 16.96
CA PRO A 271 8.45 -18.41 18.06
C PRO A 271 8.96 -17.04 17.57
N LEU A 272 8.82 -16.02 18.42
CA LEU A 272 9.23 -14.64 18.12
C LEU A 272 10.67 -14.53 17.60
N GLU A 273 11.61 -15.21 18.24
CA GLU A 273 13.04 -15.18 17.92
C GLU A 273 13.37 -15.74 16.52
N LYS A 274 12.45 -16.51 15.93
CA LYS A 274 12.60 -17.11 14.61
C LYS A 274 12.09 -16.26 13.45
N THR A 275 11.54 -15.08 13.73
CA THR A 275 10.93 -14.17 12.73
C THR A 275 11.86 -13.87 11.55
N ALA A 276 13.12 -13.47 11.81
CA ALA A 276 14.06 -13.08 10.76
C ALA A 276 14.46 -14.29 9.88
N GLU A 277 14.79 -15.41 10.52
CA GLU A 277 15.15 -16.66 9.86
C GLU A 277 14.03 -17.14 8.93
N THR A 278 12.78 -17.15 9.42
CA THR A 278 11.62 -17.50 8.61
C THR A 278 11.37 -16.53 7.46
N ALA A 279 11.53 -15.22 7.68
CA ALA A 279 11.38 -14.23 6.62
C ALA A 279 12.41 -14.46 5.48
N ILE A 280 13.68 -14.72 5.83
CA ILE A 280 14.75 -15.01 4.86
C ILE A 280 14.41 -16.27 4.07
N ALA A 281 14.04 -17.37 4.75
CA ALA A 281 13.71 -18.63 4.12
C ALA A 281 12.61 -18.46 3.06
N ILE A 282 11.50 -17.80 3.41
CA ILE A 282 10.37 -17.55 2.50
C ILE A 282 10.78 -16.66 1.31
N VAL A 283 11.54 -15.60 1.56
CA VAL A 283 12.01 -14.69 0.50
C VAL A 283 12.97 -15.40 -0.45
N GLN A 284 13.87 -16.24 0.06
CA GLN A 284 14.78 -17.05 -0.76
C GLN A 284 14.03 -18.14 -1.54
N THR A 285 13.02 -18.80 -0.96
CA THR A 285 12.17 -19.73 -1.72
C THR A 285 11.51 -19.02 -2.90
N GLN A 286 10.97 -17.81 -2.70
CA GLN A 286 10.44 -17.01 -3.81
C GLN A 286 11.52 -16.59 -4.82
N ARG A 287 12.73 -16.27 -4.36
CA ARG A 287 13.87 -15.92 -5.23
C ARG A 287 14.23 -17.08 -6.15
N ASP A 288 14.29 -18.29 -5.60
CA ASP A 288 14.82 -19.48 -6.25
C ASP A 288 13.79 -20.12 -7.19
N PHE A 289 12.52 -20.16 -6.78
CA PHE A 289 11.47 -20.89 -7.52
C PHE A 289 10.42 -20.00 -8.20
N GLY A 290 10.38 -18.70 -7.89
CA GLY A 290 9.40 -17.80 -8.49
C GLY A 290 9.63 -17.60 -10.00
N ASN A 291 8.53 -17.55 -10.76
CA ASN A 291 8.58 -17.41 -12.23
C ASN A 291 9.30 -16.12 -12.67
N ARG A 292 10.34 -16.26 -13.50
CA ARG A 292 11.13 -15.15 -14.07
C ARG A 292 10.92 -14.93 -15.56
N GLU A 293 10.09 -15.75 -16.20
CA GLU A 293 9.76 -15.68 -17.63
C GLU A 293 8.56 -14.76 -17.86
N ASP A 294 7.45 -14.99 -17.14
CA ASP A 294 6.25 -14.16 -17.20
C ASP A 294 6.09 -13.32 -15.93
N ARG A 295 6.41 -12.03 -16.04
CA ARG A 295 6.27 -11.06 -14.93
C ARG A 295 4.84 -10.91 -14.40
N LYS A 296 3.81 -11.25 -15.19
CA LYS A 296 2.41 -11.24 -14.72
C LYS A 296 2.13 -12.39 -13.76
N ARG A 297 2.94 -13.46 -13.81
CA ARG A 297 2.86 -14.65 -12.96
C ARG A 297 4.04 -14.81 -11.99
N ALA A 298 4.85 -13.76 -11.83
CA ALA A 298 6.09 -13.78 -11.03
C ALA A 298 5.93 -13.54 -9.52
N ARG A 299 4.71 -13.38 -8.99
CA ARG A 299 4.47 -13.14 -7.55
C ARG A 299 4.31 -14.45 -6.79
N LEU A 300 4.64 -14.46 -5.50
CA LEU A 300 4.61 -15.63 -4.63
C LEU A 300 3.27 -16.39 -4.67
N LYS A 301 2.15 -15.66 -4.78
CA LYS A 301 0.82 -16.28 -4.91
C LYS A 301 0.73 -17.35 -6.01
N TYR A 302 1.40 -17.16 -7.15
CA TYR A 302 1.33 -18.11 -8.25
C TYR A 302 2.27 -19.28 -8.04
N LEU A 303 3.44 -19.06 -7.42
CA LEU A 303 4.33 -20.17 -7.04
C LEU A 303 3.60 -21.14 -6.09
N ILE A 304 2.92 -20.60 -5.08
CA ILE A 304 2.13 -21.41 -4.13
C ILE A 304 0.97 -22.12 -4.84
N ASP A 305 0.25 -21.43 -5.73
CA ASP A 305 -0.90 -22.03 -6.44
C ASP A 305 -0.45 -23.13 -7.44
N GLU A 306 0.72 -22.98 -8.06
CA GLU A 306 1.27 -23.96 -9.01
C GLU A 306 1.90 -25.18 -8.31
N ARG A 307 2.59 -24.98 -7.18
CA ARG A 307 3.32 -26.06 -6.49
C ARG A 307 2.52 -26.68 -5.34
N GLY A 308 1.50 -25.98 -4.84
CA GLY A 308 0.73 -26.37 -3.65
C GLY A 308 1.34 -25.81 -2.35
N ILE A 309 0.46 -25.55 -1.37
CA ILE A 309 0.87 -25.04 -0.05
C ILE A 309 1.73 -26.04 0.73
N ASP A 310 1.51 -27.35 0.54
CA ASP A 310 2.26 -28.38 1.26
C ASP A 310 3.69 -28.51 0.73
N TRP A 311 3.89 -28.40 -0.59
CA TRP A 311 5.23 -28.27 -1.16
C TRP A 311 5.94 -27.03 -0.62
N PHE A 312 5.25 -25.89 -0.61
CA PHE A 312 5.83 -24.65 -0.12
C PHE A 312 6.19 -24.74 1.37
N ARG A 313 5.34 -25.40 2.17
CA ARG A 313 5.58 -25.71 3.58
C ARG A 313 6.85 -26.55 3.74
N SER A 314 7.01 -27.62 2.98
CA SER A 314 8.21 -28.47 3.03
C SER A 314 9.47 -27.73 2.60
N GLU A 315 9.41 -26.96 1.52
CA GLU A 315 10.57 -26.21 0.99
C GLU A 315 11.02 -25.08 1.92
N VAL A 316 10.08 -24.39 2.58
CA VAL A 316 10.45 -23.39 3.59
C VAL A 316 10.98 -24.11 4.84
N GLY A 317 10.32 -25.18 5.29
CA GLY A 317 10.73 -25.94 6.47
C GLY A 317 12.15 -26.50 6.37
N SER A 318 12.57 -26.97 5.18
CA SER A 318 13.94 -27.47 4.96
C SER A 318 15.04 -26.40 5.06
N ARG A 319 14.67 -25.12 4.96
CA ARG A 319 15.57 -23.96 5.09
C ARG A 319 15.67 -23.42 6.51
N LEU A 320 14.81 -23.90 7.42
CA LEU A 320 14.81 -23.48 8.81
C LEU A 320 15.73 -24.38 9.63
N SER A 321 16.43 -23.78 10.59
CA SER A 321 17.22 -24.44 11.63
C SER A 321 16.36 -25.07 12.74
N PHE A 322 15.04 -24.92 12.65
CA PHE A 322 14.08 -25.40 13.63
C PHE A 322 12.85 -25.99 12.93
N SER A 323 12.10 -26.82 13.65
CA SER A 323 10.83 -27.35 13.19
C SER A 323 9.70 -26.40 13.58
N PRO A 324 9.03 -25.72 12.63
CA PRO A 324 7.91 -24.85 12.94
C PRO A 324 6.68 -25.65 13.37
N GLU A 325 5.78 -25.02 14.12
CA GLU A 325 4.54 -25.63 14.60
C GLU A 325 3.39 -25.43 13.60
N PRO A 326 2.30 -26.22 13.70
CA PRO A 326 1.07 -25.93 12.99
C PRO A 326 0.55 -24.50 13.29
N PRO A 327 -0.07 -23.81 12.31
CA PRO A 327 -0.56 -22.46 12.51
C PRO A 327 -1.62 -22.40 13.62
N LYS A 328 -1.45 -21.47 14.57
CA LYS A 328 -2.43 -21.20 15.63
C LYS A 328 -3.62 -20.40 15.07
N PRO A 329 -4.85 -20.63 15.57
CA PRO A 329 -6.05 -19.92 15.12
C PRO A 329 -6.01 -18.44 15.52
N PHE A 330 -6.65 -17.59 14.71
CA PHE A 330 -6.77 -16.15 14.96
C PHE A 330 -8.05 -15.65 14.27
N SER A 331 -8.50 -14.45 14.63
CA SER A 331 -9.62 -13.78 13.97
C SER A 331 -9.39 -12.28 13.93
N PHE A 332 -10.00 -11.62 12.95
CA PHE A 332 -9.98 -10.17 12.80
C PHE A 332 -11.39 -9.62 12.73
N SER A 333 -11.53 -8.38 13.16
CA SER A 333 -12.80 -7.66 13.21
C SER A 333 -12.93 -6.62 12.11
N SER A 334 -11.87 -5.84 11.86
CA SER A 334 -11.93 -4.71 10.92
C SER A 334 -10.54 -4.29 10.43
N VAL A 335 -10.48 -3.71 9.24
CA VAL A 335 -9.33 -3.00 8.67
C VAL A 335 -9.32 -1.51 9.00
N SER A 336 -10.30 -1.00 9.75
CA SER A 336 -10.45 0.42 10.08
C SER A 336 -9.29 0.98 10.91
N ASP A 337 -8.97 2.26 10.67
CA ASP A 337 -8.01 3.01 11.48
C ASP A 337 -8.68 3.58 12.76
N ARG A 338 -7.88 3.88 13.79
CA ARG A 338 -8.32 4.64 14.97
C ARG A 338 -8.22 6.14 14.72
N LEU A 339 -9.29 6.72 14.17
CA LEU A 339 -9.40 8.17 13.93
C LEU A 339 -9.93 8.91 15.17
N GLY A 340 -9.61 10.20 15.28
CA GLY A 340 -9.93 11.02 16.46
C GLY A 340 -8.92 10.89 17.59
N TRP A 341 -9.26 11.44 18.76
CA TRP A 341 -8.41 11.41 19.94
C TRP A 341 -8.52 10.08 20.70
N HIS A 342 -7.38 9.48 21.01
CA HIS A 342 -7.28 8.23 21.77
C HIS A 342 -6.15 8.32 22.80
N SER A 343 -6.32 7.66 23.94
CA SER A 343 -5.22 7.47 24.90
C SER A 343 -4.21 6.47 24.37
N GLN A 344 -2.93 6.74 24.57
CA GLN A 344 -1.84 5.80 24.30
C GLN A 344 -1.67 4.79 25.44
N GLY A 345 -2.10 5.13 26.67
CA GLY A 345 -1.90 4.30 27.87
C GLY A 345 -0.74 4.73 28.78
N ASP A 346 0.04 5.73 28.38
CA ASP A 346 1.18 6.31 29.13
C ASP A 346 0.92 7.74 29.61
N GLY A 347 -0.35 8.15 29.69
CA GLY A 347 -0.75 9.53 29.98
C GLY A 347 -0.69 10.49 28.78
N LYS A 348 -0.20 10.02 27.62
CA LYS A 348 -0.24 10.77 26.35
C LYS A 348 -1.38 10.30 25.46
N TYR A 349 -1.62 11.08 24.43
CA TYR A 349 -2.68 10.88 23.46
C TYR A 349 -2.13 10.86 22.03
N PHE A 350 -2.90 10.25 21.14
CA PHE A 350 -2.72 10.42 19.70
C PHE A 350 -4.01 10.89 19.03
N LEU A 351 -3.86 11.62 17.93
CA LEU A 351 -4.95 12.11 17.09
C LEU A 351 -4.84 11.49 15.70
N GLY A 352 -5.80 10.66 15.33
CA GLY A 352 -5.95 10.17 13.96
C GLY A 352 -6.73 11.15 13.08
N ILE A 353 -6.10 11.64 12.01
CA ILE A 353 -6.69 12.59 11.07
C ILE A 353 -6.97 11.87 9.76
N ARG A 354 -8.22 11.91 9.31
CA ARG A 354 -8.60 11.39 7.99
C ARG A 354 -7.96 12.25 6.92
N ILE A 355 -7.25 11.63 5.99
CA ILE A 355 -6.69 12.30 4.81
C ILE A 355 -7.37 11.68 3.59
N GLU A 356 -8.21 12.46 2.91
CA GLU A 356 -8.95 11.95 1.76
C GLU A 356 -7.99 11.43 0.69
N ASN A 357 -8.09 10.13 0.40
CA ASN A 357 -7.17 9.39 -0.47
C ASN A 357 -5.69 9.53 -0.08
N GLY A 358 -5.33 9.97 1.12
CA GLY A 358 -3.95 10.24 1.52
C GLY A 358 -3.27 11.42 0.81
N ARG A 359 -4.03 12.30 0.14
CA ARG A 359 -3.47 13.51 -0.49
C ARG A 359 -3.37 14.63 0.55
N ILE A 360 -2.14 15.05 0.87
CA ILE A 360 -1.87 16.23 1.69
C ILE A 360 -1.49 17.36 0.73
N ALA A 361 -2.38 18.33 0.61
CA ALA A 361 -2.23 19.53 -0.21
C ALA A 361 -3.09 20.65 0.39
N ASP A 362 -2.85 21.89 0.00
CA ASP A 362 -3.80 22.96 0.26
C ASP A 362 -4.83 22.98 -0.88
N PHE A 363 -6.10 22.83 -0.53
CA PHE A 363 -7.24 22.91 -1.43
C PHE A 363 -7.96 24.26 -1.23
N PRO A 364 -8.75 24.75 -2.21
CA PRO A 364 -9.37 26.08 -2.15
C PRO A 364 -10.12 26.42 -0.84
N SER A 365 -10.69 25.42 -0.15
CA SER A 365 -11.42 25.59 1.10
C SER A 365 -10.88 24.76 2.27
N LEU A 366 -9.69 24.16 2.11
CA LEU A 366 -9.10 23.25 3.08
C LEU A 366 -7.56 23.36 3.01
N PRO A 367 -6.93 24.24 3.80
CA PRO A 367 -5.48 24.43 3.84
C PRO A 367 -4.80 23.29 4.63
N LEU A 368 -5.07 22.04 4.26
CA LEU A 368 -4.70 20.85 5.03
C LEU A 368 -3.18 20.74 5.21
N ARG A 369 -2.40 20.98 4.16
CA ARG A 369 -0.94 20.86 4.22
C ARG A 369 -0.33 21.93 5.11
N THR A 370 -0.74 23.19 4.91
CA THR A 370 -0.24 24.31 5.71
C THR A 370 -0.61 24.14 7.19
N VAL A 371 -1.84 23.74 7.51
CA VAL A 371 -2.26 23.52 8.90
C VAL A 371 -1.52 22.34 9.53
N LEU A 372 -1.36 21.23 8.81
CA LEU A 372 -0.56 20.10 9.31
C LEU A 372 0.89 20.50 9.56
N ARG A 373 1.51 21.28 8.66
CA ARG A 373 2.86 21.81 8.86
C ARG A 373 2.96 22.60 10.16
N HIS A 374 2.09 23.58 10.39
CA HIS A 374 2.11 24.38 11.62
C HIS A 374 1.95 23.53 12.87
N ILE A 375 1.02 22.56 12.86
CA ILE A 375 0.85 21.65 14.01
C ILE A 375 2.13 20.82 14.24
N VAL A 376 2.76 20.32 13.18
CA VAL A 376 3.98 19.54 13.32
C VAL A 376 5.15 20.41 13.80
N GLU A 377 5.24 21.67 13.35
CA GLU A 377 6.23 22.65 13.81
C GLU A 377 6.05 23.00 15.29
N ASP A 378 4.84 23.34 15.71
CA ASP A 378 4.55 23.85 17.05
C ASP A 378 4.58 22.76 18.13
N TYR A 379 4.07 21.56 17.81
CA TYR A 379 3.85 20.52 18.81
C TYR A 379 4.83 19.33 18.70
N GLN A 380 5.62 19.26 17.61
CA GLN A 380 6.62 18.21 17.36
C GLN A 380 6.14 16.77 17.66
N PRO A 381 4.95 16.34 17.17
CA PRO A 381 4.43 15.02 17.46
C PRO A 381 5.26 13.91 16.80
N GLY A 382 5.21 12.71 17.36
CA GLY A 382 5.51 11.50 16.58
C GLY A 382 4.47 11.34 15.46
N ILE A 383 4.85 10.75 14.33
CA ILE A 383 3.92 10.56 13.20
C ILE A 383 3.82 9.08 12.84
N ARG A 384 2.58 8.62 12.61
CA ARG A 384 2.29 7.29 12.05
C ARG A 384 1.42 7.41 10.82
N LEU A 385 1.92 6.88 9.70
CA LEU A 385 1.15 6.75 8.46
C LEU A 385 0.35 5.45 8.47
N THR A 386 -0.92 5.49 8.10
CA THR A 386 -1.78 4.29 8.15
C THR A 386 -1.86 3.57 6.79
N PRO A 387 -2.16 2.26 6.78
CA PRO A 387 -2.38 1.49 5.56
C PRO A 387 -3.66 1.87 4.80
N ASN A 388 -4.58 2.62 5.41
CA ASN A 388 -5.73 3.26 4.75
C ASN A 388 -5.43 4.71 4.28
N ALA A 389 -4.15 5.10 4.31
CA ALA A 389 -3.63 6.37 3.84
C ALA A 389 -4.03 7.59 4.69
N ASN A 390 -4.23 7.40 5.99
CA ASN A 390 -4.42 8.46 6.98
C ASN A 390 -3.12 8.75 7.75
N ILE A 391 -3.16 9.75 8.63
CA ILE A 391 -2.03 10.15 9.50
C ILE A 391 -2.47 10.17 10.96
N LEU A 392 -1.61 9.67 11.86
CA LEU A 392 -1.75 9.84 13.30
C LEU A 392 -0.66 10.79 13.80
N LEU A 393 -1.05 11.75 14.63
CA LEU A 393 -0.15 12.59 15.41
C LEU A 393 -0.07 12.01 16.83
N CYS A 394 1.11 11.57 17.23
CA CYS A 394 1.35 10.76 18.42
C CYS A 394 2.06 11.55 19.52
N ASP A 395 2.09 10.97 20.72
CA ASP A 395 2.83 11.46 21.89
C ASP A 395 2.44 12.88 22.34
N LEU A 396 1.17 13.24 22.17
CA LEU A 396 0.61 14.55 22.52
C LEU A 396 0.15 14.58 23.99
N GLY A 397 0.50 15.64 24.71
CA GLY A 397 -0.01 15.90 26.06
C GLY A 397 -1.49 16.25 26.05
N GLU A 398 -2.17 15.97 27.17
CA GLU A 398 -3.59 16.30 27.34
C GLU A 398 -3.88 17.80 27.17
N ASP A 399 -2.96 18.64 27.64
CA ASP A 399 -3.00 20.09 27.56
C ASP A 399 -3.00 20.63 26.12
N LYS A 400 -2.58 19.80 25.15
CA LYS A 400 -2.54 20.18 23.72
C LYS A 400 -3.83 19.87 22.97
N LYS A 401 -4.70 19.02 23.52
CA LYS A 401 -5.89 18.51 22.82
C LYS A 401 -6.82 19.63 22.36
N GLU A 402 -7.14 20.56 23.27
CA GLU A 402 -8.04 21.67 22.97
C GLU A 402 -7.43 22.62 21.92
N GLN A 403 -6.14 22.96 22.07
CA GLN A 403 -5.43 23.87 21.17
C GLN A 403 -5.36 23.31 19.73
N ILE A 404 -4.94 22.04 19.58
CA ILE A 404 -4.87 21.37 18.29
C ILE A 404 -6.27 21.23 17.67
N THR A 405 -7.27 20.84 18.47
CA THR A 405 -8.66 20.71 18.00
C THR A 405 -9.23 22.05 17.53
N LYS A 406 -8.91 23.14 18.23
CA LYS A 406 -9.31 24.50 17.83
C LYS A 406 -8.70 24.89 16.48
N VAL A 407 -7.40 24.68 16.28
CA VAL A 407 -6.73 24.97 15.00
C VAL A 407 -7.33 24.15 13.86
N LEU A 408 -7.55 22.85 14.07
CA LEU A 408 -8.11 21.98 13.05
C LEU A 408 -9.58 22.30 12.73
N SER A 409 -10.38 22.67 13.74
CA SER A 409 -11.81 22.95 13.56
C SER A 409 -12.04 24.28 12.83
N GLN A 410 -11.27 25.32 13.17
CA GLN A 410 -11.27 26.60 12.46
C GLN A 410 -10.95 26.45 10.97
N ASN A 411 -10.17 25.42 10.61
CA ASN A 411 -9.78 25.11 9.24
C ASN A 411 -10.60 23.97 8.60
N ARG A 412 -11.68 23.51 9.24
CA ARG A 412 -12.59 22.45 8.72
C ARG A 412 -11.89 21.10 8.48
N ILE A 413 -10.82 20.80 9.21
CA ILE A 413 -10.05 19.55 9.10
C ILE A 413 -10.47 18.50 10.14
N PHE A 414 -10.69 18.93 11.40
CA PHE A 414 -11.11 18.04 12.49
C PHE A 414 -11.75 18.82 13.65
N PRO A 415 -12.80 18.28 14.32
CA PRO A 415 -13.56 17.14 13.87
C PRO A 415 -14.34 17.52 12.61
N VAL A 416 -14.27 16.68 11.58
CA VAL A 416 -15.20 16.79 10.45
C VAL A 416 -16.47 16.06 10.86
N ALA A 417 -17.63 16.68 10.67
CA ALA A 417 -18.90 15.98 10.75
C ALA A 417 -18.94 14.96 9.60
N LEU A 418 -18.46 13.75 9.86
CA LEU A 418 -18.51 12.65 8.92
C LEU A 418 -19.96 12.17 8.84
N LYS A 419 -20.53 12.18 7.65
CA LYS A 419 -21.90 11.69 7.44
C LYS A 419 -21.98 10.18 7.65
N THR A 420 -20.91 9.47 7.29
CA THR A 420 -20.84 8.00 7.38
C THR A 420 -19.51 7.51 7.92
N VAL A 421 -19.52 6.35 8.59
CA VAL A 421 -18.28 5.67 9.01
C VAL A 421 -17.51 5.09 7.81
N SER A 422 -18.19 4.70 6.73
CA SER A 422 -17.59 4.10 5.52
C SER A 422 -16.52 5.00 4.88
N ARG A 423 -16.70 6.33 4.93
CA ARG A 423 -15.74 7.30 4.35
C ARG A 423 -14.40 7.35 5.08
N ASN A 424 -14.30 6.85 6.31
CA ASN A 424 -13.08 6.91 7.14
C ASN A 424 -11.94 6.03 6.62
N PHE A 425 -12.30 4.94 5.98
CA PHE A 425 -11.35 3.92 5.50
C PHE A 425 -11.54 3.61 4.00
N ALA A 426 -12.47 4.30 3.34
CA ALA A 426 -12.57 4.36 1.89
C ALA A 426 -11.39 5.13 1.29
N HIS A 427 -10.77 4.54 0.26
CA HIS A 427 -9.66 5.20 -0.43
C HIS A 427 -9.50 4.75 -1.88
N ALA A 428 -8.94 5.64 -2.67
CA ALA A 428 -8.57 5.44 -4.05
C ALA A 428 -7.06 5.35 -4.27
N CYS A 429 -6.65 4.78 -5.40
CA CYS A 429 -5.26 4.89 -5.86
C CYS A 429 -5.04 6.18 -6.66
N VAL A 430 -3.79 6.61 -6.82
CA VAL A 430 -3.45 7.84 -7.57
C VAL A 430 -4.05 7.87 -8.97
N ALA A 431 -3.84 6.80 -9.75
CA ALA A 431 -4.23 6.73 -11.15
C ALA A 431 -3.73 7.93 -11.99
N LEU A 432 -4.60 8.56 -12.78
CA LEU A 432 -4.26 9.73 -13.58
C LEU A 432 -3.97 10.95 -12.68
N PRO A 433 -3.09 11.88 -13.11
CA PRO A 433 -2.42 11.91 -14.41
C PRO A 433 -1.04 11.22 -14.43
N THR A 434 -0.47 10.87 -13.27
CA THR A 434 0.95 10.45 -13.20
C THR A 434 1.14 8.94 -13.41
N CYS A 435 0.16 8.10 -13.10
CA CYS A 435 0.29 6.66 -13.28
C CYS A 435 0.26 6.26 -14.76
N GLY A 436 1.39 5.78 -15.28
CA GLY A 436 1.49 5.25 -16.65
C GLY A 436 0.64 4.00 -16.93
N LEU A 437 0.06 3.35 -15.91
CA LEU A 437 -0.77 2.15 -16.04
C LEU A 437 -2.27 2.42 -15.89
N ALA A 438 -2.67 3.65 -15.55
CA ALA A 438 -4.08 3.99 -15.31
C ALA A 438 -4.88 3.93 -16.61
N LEU A 439 -6.04 3.27 -16.54
CA LEU A 439 -7.02 3.18 -17.64
C LEU A 439 -8.17 4.17 -17.44
N ALA A 440 -8.47 4.53 -16.18
CA ALA A 440 -9.50 5.47 -15.78
C ALA A 440 -9.00 6.36 -14.63
N GLU A 441 -9.77 7.40 -14.29
CA GLU A 441 -9.59 8.19 -13.07
C GLU A 441 -9.78 7.34 -11.81
N SER A 442 -9.25 7.82 -10.69
CA SER A 442 -9.46 7.20 -9.38
C SER A 442 -9.46 8.28 -8.30
N GLU A 443 -8.29 8.66 -7.76
CA GLU A 443 -8.17 9.66 -6.69
C GLU A 443 -8.91 10.99 -6.96
N ARG A 444 -8.90 11.48 -8.20
CA ARG A 444 -9.48 12.79 -8.55
C ARG A 444 -11.02 12.82 -8.59
N VAL A 445 -11.65 11.68 -8.80
CA VAL A 445 -13.12 11.54 -8.96
C VAL A 445 -13.78 10.85 -7.76
N PHE A 446 -13.00 10.12 -6.96
CA PHE A 446 -13.53 9.34 -5.86
C PHE A 446 -14.22 10.17 -4.77
N PRO A 447 -13.73 11.38 -4.37
CA PRO A 447 -14.43 12.22 -3.40
C PRO A 447 -15.87 12.55 -3.81
N GLN A 448 -16.10 12.96 -5.06
CA GLN A 448 -17.43 13.36 -5.55
C GLN A 448 -18.38 12.16 -5.67
N ILE A 449 -17.84 10.97 -5.94
CA ILE A 449 -18.61 9.73 -5.94
C ILE A 449 -18.99 9.36 -4.50
N MET A 450 -18.04 9.47 -3.57
CA MET A 450 -18.29 9.20 -2.16
C MET A 450 -19.30 10.18 -1.57
N ASP A 451 -19.30 11.46 -1.95
CA ASP A 451 -20.32 12.43 -1.52
C ASP A 451 -21.74 11.92 -1.82
N LYS A 452 -21.96 11.42 -3.04
CA LYS A 452 -23.25 10.85 -3.46
C LYS A 452 -23.58 9.52 -2.78
N ILE A 453 -22.59 8.65 -2.58
CA ILE A 453 -22.79 7.38 -1.84
C ILE A 453 -23.11 7.66 -0.37
N GLU A 454 -22.52 8.66 0.25
CA GLU A 454 -22.83 9.04 1.63
C GLU A 454 -24.27 9.54 1.78
N GLU A 455 -24.80 10.29 0.80
CA GLU A 455 -26.22 10.67 0.77
C GLU A 455 -27.12 9.44 0.73
N ILE A 456 -26.81 8.47 -0.13
CA ILE A 456 -27.53 7.18 -0.20
C ILE A 456 -27.46 6.44 1.15
N LEU A 457 -26.28 6.34 1.76
CA LEU A 457 -26.10 5.67 3.05
C LEU A 457 -26.92 6.36 4.16
N VAL A 458 -26.98 7.69 4.18
CA VAL A 458 -27.78 8.44 5.16
C VAL A 458 -29.28 8.19 4.93
N GLU A 459 -29.76 8.30 3.69
CA GLU A 459 -31.17 8.06 3.34
C GLU A 459 -31.64 6.65 3.73
N LEU A 460 -30.76 5.66 3.57
CA LEU A 460 -31.05 4.26 3.90
C LEU A 460 -30.80 3.90 5.37
N GLY A 461 -30.42 4.85 6.23
CA GLY A 461 -30.15 4.60 7.65
C GLY A 461 -28.85 3.82 7.93
N LEU A 462 -27.90 3.84 6.99
CA LEU A 462 -26.64 3.10 7.01
C LEU A 462 -25.43 3.97 7.43
N SER A 463 -25.64 5.16 7.98
CA SER A 463 -24.54 6.07 8.38
C SER A 463 -23.51 5.46 9.33
N LYS A 464 -23.92 4.50 10.16
CA LYS A 464 -23.05 3.81 11.13
C LYS A 464 -22.55 2.44 10.63
N GLU A 465 -22.94 2.03 9.43
CA GLU A 465 -22.55 0.74 8.87
C GLU A 465 -21.13 0.80 8.31
N GLU A 466 -20.26 -0.10 8.75
CA GLU A 466 -18.94 -0.26 8.14
C GLU A 466 -19.09 -0.97 6.79
N ILE A 467 -18.95 -0.21 5.70
CA ILE A 467 -18.95 -0.73 4.33
C ILE A 467 -17.64 -0.28 3.68
N LEU A 468 -16.78 -1.24 3.36
CA LEU A 468 -15.47 -0.98 2.78
C LEU A 468 -15.59 -0.68 1.28
N ILE A 469 -15.42 0.59 0.90
CA ILE A 469 -15.50 1.07 -0.48
C ILE A 469 -14.13 1.47 -1.00
N ARG A 470 -13.68 0.88 -2.13
CA ARG A 470 -12.34 1.16 -2.70
C ARG A 470 -12.39 1.40 -4.21
N MET A 471 -11.57 2.31 -4.71
CA MET A 471 -11.46 2.59 -6.15
C MET A 471 -10.02 2.44 -6.67
N SER A 472 -9.84 1.82 -7.83
CA SER A 472 -8.56 1.70 -8.53
C SER A 472 -8.72 2.07 -10.00
N GLY A 473 -7.79 2.84 -10.57
CA GLY A 473 -7.86 3.23 -12.00
C GLY A 473 -7.44 2.13 -13.00
N CYS A 474 -7.02 0.96 -12.54
CA CYS A 474 -6.59 -0.19 -13.37
C CYS A 474 -6.57 -1.49 -12.53
N PRO A 475 -6.43 -2.69 -13.13
CA PRO A 475 -6.55 -3.97 -12.40
C PRO A 475 -5.36 -4.35 -11.50
N ASN A 476 -4.34 -3.50 -11.37
CA ASN A 476 -3.19 -3.76 -10.52
C ASN A 476 -3.51 -3.80 -9.00
N GLY A 477 -4.66 -3.23 -8.61
CA GLY A 477 -5.18 -3.29 -7.24
C GLY A 477 -4.36 -2.50 -6.20
N CYS A 478 -3.92 -1.28 -6.54
CA CYS A 478 -3.09 -0.46 -5.64
C CYS A 478 -3.83 0.04 -4.39
N SER A 479 -5.15 0.23 -4.47
CA SER A 479 -6.02 0.54 -3.33
C SER A 479 -6.57 -0.71 -2.64
N ARG A 480 -6.08 -1.90 -3.00
CA ARG A 480 -6.59 -3.20 -2.52
C ARG A 480 -8.11 -3.38 -2.75
N PRO A 481 -8.62 -3.22 -3.98
CA PRO A 481 -10.05 -3.23 -4.25
C PRO A 481 -10.71 -4.61 -4.07
N TYR A 482 -9.99 -5.69 -4.31
CA TYR A 482 -10.60 -7.04 -4.42
C TYR A 482 -10.92 -7.73 -3.10
N ASN A 483 -10.71 -7.11 -1.95
CA ASN A 483 -11.24 -7.55 -0.66
C ASN A 483 -12.14 -6.49 -0.01
N ALA A 484 -12.55 -5.47 -0.77
CA ALA A 484 -13.52 -4.48 -0.35
C ALA A 484 -14.94 -5.04 -0.46
N ASP A 485 -15.86 -4.58 0.39
CA ASP A 485 -17.29 -4.87 0.23
C ASP A 485 -17.78 -4.45 -1.14
N ILE A 486 -17.41 -3.24 -1.57
CA ILE A 486 -17.74 -2.67 -2.88
C ILE A 486 -16.47 -2.05 -3.48
N ALA A 487 -16.14 -2.40 -4.71
CA ALA A 487 -15.00 -1.79 -5.39
C ALA A 487 -15.20 -1.51 -6.87
N PHE A 488 -14.54 -0.43 -7.32
CA PHE A 488 -14.54 0.01 -8.71
C PHE A 488 -13.13 -0.08 -9.30
N VAL A 489 -13.00 -0.78 -10.42
CA VAL A 489 -11.70 -1.01 -11.07
C VAL A 489 -11.75 -0.56 -12.52
N GLY A 490 -11.02 0.51 -12.83
CA GLY A 490 -10.97 1.13 -14.15
C GLY A 490 -10.62 0.16 -15.27
N ARG A 491 -11.37 0.27 -16.37
CA ARG A 491 -11.18 -0.51 -17.61
C ARG A 491 -10.86 0.36 -18.81
N ALA A 492 -11.42 1.56 -18.84
CA ALA A 492 -11.25 2.58 -19.87
C ALA A 492 -11.66 3.93 -19.27
N PRO A 493 -11.44 5.07 -19.96
CA PRO A 493 -11.91 6.37 -19.48
C PRO A 493 -13.39 6.29 -19.08
N ASN A 494 -13.70 6.77 -17.87
CA ASN A 494 -15.03 6.77 -17.24
C ASN A 494 -15.73 5.40 -17.08
N ARG A 495 -15.04 4.27 -17.35
CA ARG A 495 -15.62 2.92 -17.29
C ARG A 495 -14.95 2.05 -16.24
N TYR A 496 -15.74 1.47 -15.36
CA TYR A 496 -15.28 0.70 -14.21
C TYR A 496 -15.91 -0.69 -14.17
N ALA A 497 -15.13 -1.71 -13.80
CA ALA A 497 -15.68 -2.97 -13.33
C ALA A 497 -16.10 -2.84 -11.86
N LEU A 498 -17.27 -3.36 -11.51
CA LEU A 498 -17.80 -3.44 -10.15
C LEU A 498 -17.52 -4.80 -9.54
N TYR A 499 -16.85 -4.81 -8.39
CA TYR A 499 -16.61 -5.99 -7.57
C TYR A 499 -17.36 -5.87 -6.26
N ILE A 500 -18.02 -6.95 -5.82
CA ILE A 500 -18.74 -6.99 -4.54
C ILE A 500 -18.43 -8.31 -3.82
N GLY A 501 -18.41 -8.27 -2.48
CA GLY A 501 -18.31 -9.47 -1.64
C GLY A 501 -16.97 -9.65 -0.94
N GLY A 502 -16.21 -8.57 -0.77
CA GLY A 502 -15.12 -8.57 0.20
C GLY A 502 -15.64 -8.51 1.63
N SER A 503 -14.77 -8.09 2.55
CA SER A 503 -15.08 -8.04 3.97
C SER A 503 -14.35 -6.90 4.65
N ILE A 504 -15.01 -6.26 5.61
CA ILE A 504 -14.38 -5.25 6.48
C ILE A 504 -13.22 -5.83 7.30
N ALA A 505 -13.16 -7.14 7.54
CA ALA A 505 -12.02 -7.80 8.18
C ALA A 505 -10.88 -8.11 7.19
N GLY A 506 -11.09 -7.92 5.89
CA GLY A 506 -10.12 -8.15 4.82
C GLY A 506 -9.86 -9.63 4.50
N ASP A 507 -10.67 -10.53 5.05
CA ASP A 507 -10.54 -12.00 5.01
C ASP A 507 -11.31 -12.68 3.86
N ARG A 508 -11.98 -11.90 3.01
CA ARG A 508 -12.76 -12.40 1.86
C ARG A 508 -12.46 -11.62 0.59
N LEU A 509 -12.61 -12.27 -0.57
CA LEU A 509 -12.40 -11.64 -1.87
C LEU A 509 -13.73 -11.34 -2.56
N ALA A 510 -13.83 -10.15 -3.12
CA ALA A 510 -14.92 -9.72 -3.97
C ALA A 510 -14.86 -10.37 -5.35
N SER A 511 -16.01 -10.65 -5.95
CA SER A 511 -16.14 -11.19 -7.32
C SER A 511 -16.73 -10.14 -8.28
N LEU A 512 -16.50 -10.32 -9.59
CA LEU A 512 -16.96 -9.38 -10.60
C LEU A 512 -18.48 -9.44 -10.77
N GLN A 513 -19.18 -8.34 -10.49
CA GLN A 513 -20.64 -8.24 -10.62
C GLN A 513 -21.07 -7.58 -11.93
N LYS A 514 -20.45 -6.46 -12.29
CA LYS A 514 -20.68 -5.77 -13.57
C LYS A 514 -19.33 -5.48 -14.22
N ARG A 515 -19.16 -5.86 -15.48
CA ARG A 515 -17.93 -5.66 -16.25
C ARG A 515 -17.71 -4.20 -16.58
N VAL A 516 -18.79 -3.46 -16.81
CA VAL A 516 -18.77 -2.02 -17.09
C VAL A 516 -19.90 -1.35 -16.32
N VAL A 517 -19.54 -0.30 -15.59
CA VAL A 517 -20.40 0.71 -14.99
C VAL A 517 -19.78 2.04 -15.39
N GLU A 518 -20.57 2.94 -15.96
CA GLU A 518 -20.11 4.29 -16.29
C GLU A 518 -19.96 5.11 -14.99
N LEU A 519 -19.04 6.08 -14.99
CA LEU A 519 -18.64 6.85 -13.81
C LEU A 519 -19.83 7.52 -13.10
N ASP A 520 -20.75 8.08 -13.87
CA ASP A 520 -21.95 8.78 -13.42
C ASP A 520 -23.05 7.84 -12.90
N GLU A 521 -23.06 6.58 -13.37
CA GLU A 521 -23.99 5.53 -12.93
C GLU A 521 -23.55 4.85 -11.62
N ILE A 522 -22.31 5.04 -11.18
CA ILE A 522 -21.78 4.38 -9.96
C ILE A 522 -22.72 4.55 -8.75
N PRO A 523 -23.18 5.77 -8.39
CA PRO A 523 -24.04 5.94 -7.22
C PRO A 523 -25.38 5.20 -7.33
N SER A 524 -26.04 5.23 -8.49
CA SER A 524 -27.32 4.52 -8.69
C SER A 524 -27.12 3.01 -8.61
N VAL A 525 -26.06 2.48 -9.20
CA VAL A 525 -25.73 1.06 -9.10
C VAL A 525 -25.45 0.66 -7.66
N VAL A 526 -24.73 1.48 -6.87
CA VAL A 526 -24.50 1.19 -5.45
C VAL A 526 -25.81 1.19 -4.67
N ARG A 527 -26.71 2.14 -4.93
CA ARG A 527 -28.03 2.20 -4.29
C ARG A 527 -28.79 0.88 -4.46
N GLU A 528 -28.81 0.29 -5.65
CA GLU A 528 -29.47 -1.00 -5.92
C GLU A 528 -29.04 -2.09 -4.91
N TYR A 529 -27.73 -2.21 -4.67
CA TYR A 529 -27.19 -3.22 -3.74
C TYR A 529 -27.44 -2.86 -2.27
N LEU A 530 -27.44 -1.57 -1.92
CA LEU A 530 -27.68 -1.14 -0.54
C LEU A 530 -29.16 -1.24 -0.15
N GLU A 531 -30.08 -0.93 -1.06
CA GLU A 531 -31.53 -1.11 -0.85
C GLU A 531 -31.88 -2.58 -0.64
N ASP A 532 -31.25 -3.45 -1.43
CA ASP A 532 -31.38 -4.88 -1.28
C ASP A 532 -30.82 -5.39 0.07
N PHE A 533 -29.63 -4.90 0.48
CA PHE A 533 -29.09 -5.16 1.80
C PHE A 533 -30.06 -4.76 2.92
N VAL A 534 -30.59 -3.53 2.88
CA VAL A 534 -31.54 -3.06 3.91
C VAL A 534 -32.80 -3.93 3.95
N ARG A 535 -33.32 -4.33 2.79
CA ARG A 535 -34.53 -5.16 2.69
C ARG A 535 -34.33 -6.57 3.24
N ASN A 536 -33.16 -7.16 3.00
CA ASN A 536 -32.95 -8.60 3.19
C ASN A 536 -31.97 -8.93 4.34
N ARG A 537 -31.36 -7.95 5.01
CA ARG A 537 -30.45 -8.19 6.14
C ARG A 537 -31.16 -8.74 7.36
N ARG A 538 -30.45 -9.59 8.11
CA ARG A 538 -30.84 -10.00 9.46
C ARG A 538 -30.48 -8.92 10.48
N HIS A 539 -31.00 -9.05 11.70
CA HIS A 539 -30.67 -8.15 12.81
C HIS A 539 -29.13 -8.09 13.00
N GLU A 540 -28.57 -6.88 13.03
CA GLU A 540 -27.13 -6.60 13.20
C GLU A 540 -26.20 -7.28 12.18
N GLU A 541 -26.74 -7.74 11.05
CA GLU A 541 -25.93 -8.35 10.00
C GLU A 541 -25.21 -7.26 9.18
N SER A 542 -23.87 -7.36 9.11
CA SER A 542 -23.07 -6.47 8.28
C SER A 542 -23.27 -6.73 6.79
N PHE A 543 -22.95 -5.74 5.94
CA PHE A 543 -23.05 -5.90 4.48
C PHE A 543 -22.25 -7.12 3.96
N SER A 544 -21.05 -7.36 4.50
CA SER A 544 -20.23 -8.52 4.12
C SER A 544 -20.95 -9.84 4.45
N HIS A 545 -21.48 -9.99 5.67
CA HIS A 545 -22.20 -11.21 6.07
C HIS A 545 -23.47 -11.42 5.26
N TYR A 546 -24.24 -10.34 5.06
CA TYR A 546 -25.40 -10.31 4.19
C TYR A 546 -25.08 -10.86 2.79
N TRP A 547 -24.07 -10.28 2.15
CA TRP A 547 -23.71 -10.62 0.78
C TRP A 547 -23.40 -12.11 0.63
N HIS A 548 -22.59 -12.66 1.55
CA HIS A 548 -22.21 -14.07 1.51
C HIS A 548 -23.39 -15.00 1.77
N ARG A 549 -24.28 -14.65 2.70
CA ARG A 549 -25.49 -15.45 2.96
C ARG A 549 -26.41 -15.52 1.74
N MET A 550 -26.59 -14.40 1.03
CA MET A 550 -27.46 -14.34 -0.15
C MET A 550 -26.81 -14.90 -1.42
N ASN A 551 -25.47 -15.06 -1.40
CA ASN A 551 -24.69 -15.54 -2.53
C ASN A 551 -23.78 -16.72 -2.12
N PRO A 552 -24.36 -17.87 -1.72
CA PRO A 552 -23.59 -19.07 -1.42
C PRO A 552 -22.77 -19.48 -2.64
N GLY A 553 -21.47 -19.76 -2.44
CA GLY A 553 -20.51 -20.03 -3.53
C GLY A 553 -19.64 -18.83 -3.94
N CYS A 554 -19.83 -17.64 -3.34
CA CYS A 554 -18.94 -16.48 -3.52
C CYS A 554 -17.88 -16.31 -2.42
N GLU A 555 -17.72 -17.28 -1.51
CA GLU A 555 -16.82 -17.19 -0.35
C GLU A 555 -15.34 -17.09 -0.74
N GLN A 556 -14.93 -17.82 -1.78
CA GLN A 556 -13.59 -17.81 -2.37
C GLN A 556 -13.74 -17.81 -3.90
N PRO A 557 -13.74 -16.64 -4.56
CA PRO A 557 -13.91 -16.57 -5.99
C PRO A 557 -12.81 -17.34 -6.72
N THR A 558 -13.22 -18.20 -7.66
CA THR A 558 -12.33 -18.84 -8.62
C THR A 558 -11.66 -17.80 -9.52
N PRO A 559 -10.51 -18.09 -10.14
CA PRO A 559 -9.87 -17.21 -11.11
C PRO A 559 -10.83 -16.64 -12.17
N GLY A 560 -11.76 -17.44 -12.69
CA GLY A 560 -12.74 -17.00 -13.69
C GLY A 560 -13.70 -15.91 -13.19
N GLN A 561 -14.10 -15.97 -11.91
CA GLN A 561 -15.06 -15.04 -11.31
C GLN A 561 -14.50 -13.62 -11.10
N PHE A 562 -13.19 -13.41 -11.30
CA PHE A 562 -12.61 -12.05 -11.35
C PHE A 562 -12.71 -11.40 -12.73
N HIS A 563 -13.03 -12.17 -13.77
CA HIS A 563 -13.03 -11.72 -15.17
C HIS A 563 -14.36 -11.86 -15.89
N GLN A 564 -15.23 -12.74 -15.40
CA GLN A 564 -16.55 -13.03 -15.96
C GLN A 564 -17.63 -12.51 -15.01
N GLU A 565 -18.62 -11.82 -15.56
CA GLU A 565 -19.79 -11.37 -14.80
C GLU A 565 -20.49 -12.60 -14.20
N GLN A 566 -20.82 -12.51 -12.93
CA GLN A 566 -21.69 -13.51 -12.32
C GLN A 566 -23.10 -13.36 -12.90
N LEU A 567 -23.78 -14.48 -13.17
CA LEU A 567 -25.20 -14.47 -13.56
C LEU A 567 -25.96 -13.65 -12.52
N SER A 568 -26.64 -12.61 -13.01
CA SER A 568 -26.95 -11.41 -12.24
C SER A 568 -27.67 -11.68 -10.93
N PHE A 569 -27.28 -10.91 -9.92
CA PHE A 569 -28.02 -10.64 -8.69
C PHE A 569 -29.53 -10.36 -8.93
N GLN A 570 -29.90 -9.72 -10.04
CA GLN A 570 -31.29 -9.37 -10.40
C GLN A 570 -32.17 -10.55 -10.85
N ALA A 571 -31.58 -11.64 -11.36
CA ALA A 571 -32.36 -12.81 -11.80
C ALA A 571 -33.04 -13.54 -10.63
N LYS A 572 -32.52 -13.40 -9.40
CA LYS A 572 -33.10 -14.01 -8.19
C LYS A 572 -34.27 -13.22 -7.58
N ASN A 573 -34.39 -11.93 -7.89
CA ASN A 573 -35.48 -11.06 -7.43
C ASN A 573 -36.63 -10.96 -8.46
N SER A 574 -36.55 -11.70 -9.57
CA SER A 574 -37.56 -11.78 -10.64
C SER A 574 -38.38 -13.08 -10.60
N THR A 575 -38.23 -13.85 -9.53
CA THR A 575 -38.95 -15.09 -9.19
C THR A 575 -39.38 -15.00 -7.74
#